data_AF-A0A8J7PPZ0-F1
#
_entry.id   AF-A0A8J7PPZ0-F1
#
_cell.length_a   1.000
_cell.length_b   1.000
_cell.length_c   1.000
_cell.angle_alpha   90.00
_cell.angle_beta   90.00
_cell.angle_gamma   90.00
#
_symmetry.space_group_name_H-M   'P 1'
#
loop_
_entity.id
_entity.type
_entity.pdbx_description
1 polymer ?
#
loop_
_entity_poly.entity_id
_entity_poly.type
_entity_poly.pdbx_seq_one_letter_code
_entity_poly.pdbx_strand_id
1 'polypeptide(L)' 'MTFNERSELLLALTELSRRYPDWRFGQLVANVAGWADVDLWDVEDGQLLAAARAHIHESAARGSPANAS' A
#
# COMPACT_ATOMS: atom_id res chain seq x y z
N MET A 1 -2.24 14.93 10.70
CA MET A 1 -1.99 14.96 9.25
C MET A 1 -0.94 16.01 8.93
N THR A 2 0.28 15.58 8.62
CA THR A 2 1.33 16.48 8.10
C THR A 2 1.33 16.41 6.57
N PHE A 3 1.69 17.51 5.89
CA PHE A 3 1.81 17.52 4.43
C PHE A 3 2.73 16.42 3.88
N ASN A 4 3.68 15.98 4.72
CA ASN A 4 4.62 14.91 4.41
C ASN A 4 3.92 13.53 4.29
N GLU A 5 2.99 13.19 5.19
CA GLU A 5 2.30 11.89 5.20
C GLU A 5 1.47 11.67 3.93
N ARG A 6 0.70 12.67 3.52
CA ARG A 6 -0.08 12.60 2.29
C ARG A 6 0.80 12.39 1.05
N SER A 7 1.91 13.10 0.99
CA SER A 7 2.86 12.99 -0.13
C SER A 7 3.49 11.60 -0.18
N GLU A 8 3.90 11.07 0.97
CA GLU A 8 4.43 9.71 1.09
C GLU A 8 3.39 8.64 0.72
N LEU A 9 2.12 8.83 1.10
CA LEU A 9 1.03 7.95 0.71
C LEU A 9 0.84 7.91 -0.81
N LEU A 10 0.81 9.07 -1.47
CA LEU A 10 0.67 9.12 -2.93
C LEU A 10 1.84 8.43 -3.65
N LEU A 11 3.06 8.53 -3.12
CA LEU A 11 4.21 7.79 -3.65
C LEU A 11 4.05 6.28 -3.46
N ALA A 12 3.60 5.82 -2.29
CA ALA A 12 3.34 4.41 -2.04
C ALA A 12 2.22 3.85 -2.95
N LEU A 13 1.14 4.61 -3.15
CA LEU A 13 0.06 4.24 -4.07
C LEU A 13 0.52 4.20 -5.54
N THR A 14 1.47 5.07 -5.92
CA THR A 14 2.09 5.03 -7.26
C THR A 14 2.92 3.77 -7.47
N GLU A 15 3.63 3.30 -6.45
CA GLU A 15 4.35 2.02 -6.52
C GLU A 15 3.37 0.84 -6.62
N LEU A 16 2.29 0.85 -5.82
CA LEU A 16 1.29 -0.21 -5.86
C LEU A 16 0.52 -0.25 -7.18
N SER A 17 0.24 0.89 -7.81
CA SER A 17 -0.44 0.92 -9.11
C SER A 17 0.40 0.28 -10.22
N ARG A 18 1.74 0.33 -10.11
CA ARG A 18 2.64 -0.40 -11.02
C ARG A 18 2.63 -1.90 -10.78
N ARG A 19 2.49 -2.33 -9.53
CA ARG A 19 2.43 -3.76 -9.15
C ARG A 19 1.08 -4.40 -9.50
N TYR A 20 0.01 -3.61 -9.45
CA TYR A 20 -1.36 -4.03 -9.72
C TYR A 20 -1.97 -3.21 -10.87
N PRO A 21 -1.45 -3.35 -12.11
CA PRO A 21 -1.87 -2.52 -13.23
C PRO A 21 -3.35 -2.69 -13.61
N ASP A 22 -3.95 -3.83 -13.25
CA ASP A 22 -5.36 -4.12 -13.54
C ASP A 22 -6.32 -3.53 -12.51
N TRP A 23 -5.82 -3.00 -11.39
CA TRP A 23 -6.66 -2.38 -10.37
C TRP A 23 -6.94 -0.92 -10.73
N ARG A 24 -8.23 -0.57 -10.81
CA ARG A 24 -8.65 0.84 -10.88
C ARG A 24 -8.23 1.56 -9.61
N PHE A 25 -7.97 2.87 -9.69
CA PHE A 25 -7.47 3.64 -8.55
C PHE A 25 -8.33 3.53 -7.28
N GLY A 26 -9.65 3.67 -7.39
CA GLY A 26 -10.54 3.52 -6.23
C GLY A 26 -10.51 2.12 -5.61
N GLN A 27 -10.33 1.09 -6.43
CA GLN A 27 -10.19 -0.30 -5.96
C GLN A 27 -8.85 -0.52 -5.27
N LEU A 28 -7.77 0.09 -5.79
CA LEU A 28 -6.47 0.09 -5.10
C LEU A 28 -6.59 0.69 -3.70
N VAL A 29 -7.23 1.86 -3.55
CA VAL A 29 -7.41 2.50 -2.24
C VAL A 29 -8.25 1.62 -1.30
N ALA A 30 -9.36 1.04 -1.79
CA ALA A 30 -10.19 0.13 -1.01
C ALA A 30 -9.43 -1.12 -0.54
N ASN A 31 -8.58 -1.69 -1.39
CA ASN A 31 -7.76 -2.84 -1.02
C ASN A 31 -6.72 -2.48 0.06
N VAL A 32 -6.09 -1.30 -0.03
CA VAL A 32 -5.15 -0.82 0.98
C VAL A 32 -5.85 -0.58 2.32
N ALA A 33 -7.06 -0.01 2.32
CA ALA A 33 -7.88 0.13 3.53
C ALA A 33 -8.19 -1.25 4.14
N GLY A 34 -8.52 -2.23 3.30
CA GLY A 34 -8.70 -3.62 3.72
C GLY A 34 -7.45 -4.24 4.37
N TRP A 35 -6.24 -3.91 3.88
CA TRP A 35 -4.99 -4.33 4.54
C TRP A 35 -4.74 -3.67 5.88
N ALA A 36 -5.29 -2.47 6.10
CA ALA A 36 -5.21 -1.76 7.37
C ALA A 36 -6.22 -2.29 8.41
N ASP A 37 -7.17 -3.14 8.02
CA ASP A 37 -8.32 -3.56 8.83
C ASP A 37 -9.15 -2.36 9.33
N VAL A 38 -9.36 -1.37 8.45
CA VAL A 38 -10.13 -0.14 8.72
C VAL A 38 -11.18 0.07 7.64
N ASP A 39 -12.33 0.61 8.02
CA ASP A 39 -13.35 1.02 7.06
C ASP A 39 -12.82 2.12 6.13
N LEU A 40 -13.10 2.02 4.83
CA LEU A 40 -12.61 2.96 3.82
C LEU A 40 -13.06 4.41 4.09
N TRP A 41 -14.23 4.61 4.69
CA TRP A 41 -14.74 5.95 5.00
C TRP A 41 -14.11 6.57 6.23
N ASP A 42 -13.53 5.76 7.12
CA ASP A 42 -12.93 6.18 8.39
C ASP A 42 -11.40 6.20 8.37
N VAL A 43 -10.77 5.66 7.31
CA VAL A 43 -9.32 5.49 7.26
C VAL A 43 -8.58 6.81 7.07
N GLU A 44 -7.56 7.04 7.89
CA GLU A 44 -6.68 8.19 7.80
C GLU A 44 -5.46 7.94 6.89
N ASP A 45 -4.88 9.00 6.32
CA ASP A 45 -3.71 8.93 5.42
C ASP A 45 -2.56 8.11 6.03
N GLY A 46 -2.30 8.25 7.33
CA GLY A 46 -1.24 7.53 8.04
C GLY A 46 -1.49 6.03 8.15
N GLN A 47 -2.75 5.61 8.32
CA GLN A 47 -3.13 4.19 8.37
C GLN A 47 -2.99 3.55 6.99
N LEU A 48 -3.45 4.23 5.93
CA LEU A 48 -3.23 3.78 4.55
C LEU A 48 -1.74 3.69 4.22
N LEU A 49 -0.94 4.68 4.63
CA LEU A 49 0.50 4.71 4.36
C LEU A 49 1.22 3.53 5.06
N ALA A 50 0.87 3.26 6.32
CA ALA A 50 1.43 2.14 7.06
C ALA A 50 1.12 0.80 6.39
N ALA A 51 -0.14 0.57 6.01
CA ALA A 51 -0.57 -0.65 5.33
C ALA A 51 0.10 -0.83 3.96
N ALA A 52 0.17 0.25 3.16
CA ALA A 52 0.84 0.23 1.85
C ALA A 52 2.33 -0.13 1.98
N ARG A 53 3.04 0.45 2.97
CA ARG A 53 4.46 0.17 3.22
C ARG A 53 4.69 -1.28 3.67
N ALA A 54 3.86 -1.77 4.59
CA ALA A 54 3.95 -3.15 5.06
C ALA A 54 3.81 -4.14 3.88
N HIS A 55 2.79 -3.95 3.05
CA HIS A 55 2.54 -4.79 1.87
C HIS A 55 3.67 -4.73 0.83
N ILE A 56 4.20 -3.52 0.59
CA ILE A 56 5.34 -3.30 -0.32
C ILE A 56 6.57 -4.08 0.15
N HIS A 57 6.88 -4.02 1.44
CA HIS A 57 8.04 -4.70 2.04
C HIS A 57 7.88 -6.22 2.07
N GLU A 58 6.72 -6.74 2.46
CA GLU A 58 6.45 -8.18 2.47
C GLU A 58 6.59 -8.80 1.07
N SER A 59 6.08 -8.12 0.05
CA SER A 59 6.19 -8.57 -1.34
C SER A 59 7.65 -8.59 -1.82
N ALA A 60 8.47 -7.62 -1.39
CA ALA A 60 9.89 -7.59 -1.72
C ALA A 60 10.67 -8.74 -1.04
N ALA A 61 10.31 -9.10 0.19
CA ALA A 61 10.90 -10.23 0.90
C ALA A 61 10.53 -11.58 0.24
N ARG A 62 9.30 -11.74 -0.25
CA ARG A 62 8.84 -12.96 -0.94
C ARG A 62 9.40 -13.10 -2.36
N GLY A 63 9.79 -11.99 -3.00
CA GLY A 63 10.37 -11.96 -4.34
C GLY A 63 11.89 -12.23 -4.41
N SER A 64 12.58 -12.38 -3.28
CA SER A 64 14.00 -12.77 -3.25
C SER A 64 14.16 -14.29 -3.24
N PRO A 65 14.73 -14.92 -4.30
CA PRO A 65 15.09 -16.34 -4.28
C PRO A 65 16.40 -16.51 -3.50
N ALA A 66 16.32 -16.40 -2.18
CA ALA A 66 17.42 -16.72 -1.28
C ALA A 66 17.06 -17.90 -0.36
N ASN A 67 16.43 -18.95 -0.91
CA ASN A 67 16.45 -20.29 -0.33
C ASN A 67 15.89 -21.33 -1.31
N ALA A 68 16.70 -21.72 -2.30
CA ALA A 68 16.49 -22.91 -3.09
C ALA A 68 17.86 -23.49 -3.44
N SER A 69 18.53 -24.06 -2.45
CA SER A 69 19.68 -24.97 -2.58
C SER A 69 19.77 -25.82 -1.32
#